data_AF-A0A5A8F8G7-F1
#
_entry.id   AF-A0A5A8F8G7-F1
#
_cell.length_a   1.000
_cell.length_b   1.000
_cell.length_c   1.000
_cell.angle_alpha   90.00
_cell.angle_beta   90.00
_cell.angle_gamma   90.00
#
_symmetry.space_group_name_H-M   'P 1'
#
loop_
_entity.id
_entity.type
_entity.pdbx_description
1 polymer ?
#
loop_
_entity_poly.entity_id
_entity_poly.type
_entity_poly.pdbx_seq_one_letter_code
_entity_poly.pdbx_strand_id
1 'polypeptide(L)'
;MMHGFGGGYGFGFLGIFNMIIWLVILIAVIYAVFYLIKGLASNKSIEKSSSYEALNTLKQRYAKGEITKEEFLSMKRDLESWTKE
;
A
#
# COMPACT_ATOMS: atom_id res chain seq x y z
N MET A 1 -20.26 -24.92 33.59
CA MET A 1 -20.15 -23.93 34.69
C MET A 1 -18.80 -23.25 34.51
N MET A 2 -18.81 -22.03 33.97
CA MET A 2 -18.58 -20.78 34.73
C MET A 2 -17.09 -20.63 35.10
N HIS A 3 -16.39 -19.52 34.96
CA HIS A 3 -16.57 -18.18 34.38
C HIS A 3 -15.21 -17.51 34.70
N GLY A 4 -14.59 -16.76 33.78
CA GLY A 4 -13.32 -16.13 34.12
C GLY A 4 -12.67 -15.34 32.99
N PHE A 5 -13.48 -14.69 32.15
CA PHE A 5 -13.03 -13.50 31.45
C PHE A 5 -12.71 -12.45 32.53
N GLY A 6 -11.48 -12.51 33.05
CA GLY A 6 -10.90 -11.52 33.93
C GLY A 6 -10.60 -10.26 33.13
N GLY A 7 -11.66 -9.63 32.63
CA GLY A 7 -11.67 -8.25 32.18
C GLY A 7 -11.33 -7.38 33.37
N GLY A 8 -10.03 -7.25 33.63
CA GLY A 8 -9.48 -6.16 34.41
C GLY A 8 -9.59 -4.89 33.60
N TYR A 9 -10.83 -4.39 33.45
CA TYR A 9 -11.07 -2.99 33.19
C TYR A 9 -10.27 -2.23 34.25
N GLY A 10 -9.20 -1.55 33.82
CA GLY A 10 -8.52 -0.56 34.63
C GLY A 10 -9.51 0.54 34.97
N PHE A 11 -10.23 0.34 36.08
CA PHE A 11 -11.24 1.24 36.62
C PHE A 11 -10.57 2.57 37.00
N GLY A 12 -10.75 3.58 36.16
CA GLY A 12 -10.35 4.96 36.44
C GLY A 12 -9.73 5.68 35.23
N PHE A 13 -9.51 6.98 35.36
CA PHE A 13 -8.90 7.88 34.37
C PHE A 13 -7.69 7.29 33.61
N LEU A 14 -6.95 6.37 34.24
CA LEU A 14 -5.82 5.65 33.65
C LEU A 14 -6.21 4.69 32.50
N GLY A 15 -7.39 4.08 32.53
CA GLY A 15 -7.87 3.19 31.45
C GLY A 15 -8.26 3.96 30.18
N ILE A 16 -8.91 5.12 30.34
CA ILE A 16 -9.26 6.01 29.23
C ILE A 16 -7.98 6.61 28.62
N PHE A 17 -7.04 7.01 29.46
CA PHE A 17 -5.73 7.52 29.01
C PHE A 17 -4.95 6.48 28.20
N ASN A 18 -4.94 5.22 28.64
CA ASN A 18 -4.31 4.13 27.92
C ASN A 18 -4.96 3.90 26.54
N MET A 19 -6.29 3.90 26.47
CA MET A 19 -7.03 3.76 25.21
C MET A 19 -6.69 4.88 24.21
N ILE A 20 -6.61 6.12 24.68
CA ILE A 20 -6.25 7.28 23.84
C ILE A 20 -4.82 7.13 23.32
N ILE A 21 -3.87 6.71 24.16
CA ILE A 21 -2.48 6.48 23.74
C ILE A 21 -2.41 5.43 22.63
N TRP A 22 -3.11 4.30 22.77
CA TRP A 22 -3.15 3.27 21.73
C TRP A 22 -3.74 3.79 20.42
N LEU A 23 -4.78 4.62 20.49
CA LEU A 23 -5.39 5.24 19.33
C LEU A 23 -4.42 6.22 18.63
N VAL A 24 -3.67 7.02 19.39
CA VAL A 24 -2.63 7.92 18.85
C VAL A 24 -1.50 7.11 18.20
N ILE A 25 -1.05 6.03 18.83
CA ILE A 25 -0.03 5.14 18.27
C ILE A 25 -0.52 4.54 16.95
N LEU A 26 -1.78 4.09 16.88
CA LEU A 26 -2.36 3.53 15.66
C LEU A 26 -2.37 4.57 14.52
N ILE A 27 -2.79 5.81 14.81
CA ILE A 27 -2.78 6.90 13.83
C ILE A 27 -1.35 7.22 13.38
N ALA A 28 -0.40 7.27 14.32
CA ALA A 28 1.00 7.53 14.02
C ALA A 28 1.61 6.45 13.11
N VAL A 29 1.28 5.17 13.34
CA VAL A 29 1.71 4.05 12.50
C VAL A 29 1.10 4.17 11.10
N ILE A 30 -0.20 4.46 10.99
CA ILE A 30 -0.85 4.65 9.68
C ILE A 30 -0.20 5.82 8.93
N TYR A 31 0.03 6.94 9.60
CA TYR A 31 0.66 8.12 9.01
C TYR A 31 2.10 7.85 8.57
N ALA A 32 2.88 7.14 9.40
CA ALA A 32 4.24 6.74 9.08
C ALA A 32 4.29 5.84 7.84
N VAL A 33 3.41 4.84 7.76
CA VAL A 33 3.29 3.95 6.58
C VAL A 33 2.88 4.76 5.34
N PHE A 34 1.91 5.67 5.46
CA PHE A 34 1.49 6.53 4.36
C PHE A 34 2.62 7.44 3.88
N TYR A 35 3.38 8.02 4.81
CA TYR A 35 4.51 8.89 4.49
C TYR A 35 5.69 8.12 3.88
N LEU A 36 5.96 6.90 4.35
CA LEU A 36 6.95 6.00 3.77
C LEU A 36 6.59 5.62 2.32
N ILE A 37 5.33 5.23 2.07
CA ILE A 37 4.86 4.91 0.73
C ILE A 37 4.91 6.15 -0.18
N LYS A 38 4.51 7.32 0.34
CA LYS A 38 4.50 8.58 -0.42
C LYS A 38 5.92 9.12 -0.67
N GLY A 39 6.85 8.92 0.26
CA GLY A 39 8.27 9.25 0.12
C GLY A 39 9.00 8.33 -0.86
N LEU A 40 8.62 7.05 -0.92
CA LEU A 40 9.08 6.11 -1.94
C LEU A 40 8.53 6.43 -3.34
N ALA A 41 7.32 7.00 -3.42
CA ALA A 41 6.75 7.51 -4.66
C ALA A 41 7.36 8.87 -5.10
N SER A 42 7.86 9.68 -4.18
CA SER A 42 8.38 11.03 -4.49
C SER A 42 9.88 11.09 -4.83
N ASN A 43 10.64 10.01 -4.60
CA ASN A 43 12.08 9.94 -4.86
C ASN A 43 12.45 9.02 -6.03
N LYS A 44 11.54 8.81 -6.99
CA LYS A 44 11.91 8.27 -8.30
C LYS A 44 11.89 9.41 -9.31
N SER A 45 13.08 9.88 -9.62
CA SER A 45 13.48 10.41 -10.92
C SER A 45 12.39 10.28 -12.00
N ILE A 46 11.91 11.45 -12.41
CA ILE A 46 10.77 11.72 -13.29
C ILE A 46 10.87 11.09 -14.69
N GLU A 47 11.95 10.39 -15.04
CA GLU A 47 12.13 9.75 -16.35
C GLU A 47 12.00 8.22 -16.38
N LYS A 48 12.18 7.51 -15.26
CA LYS A 48 12.24 6.02 -15.26
C LYS A 48 11.06 5.34 -14.58
N SER A 49 10.13 6.12 -14.04
CA SER A 49 8.93 5.62 -13.35
C SER A 49 7.76 5.33 -14.29
N SER A 50 7.62 6.11 -15.37
CA SER A 50 6.48 5.99 -16.30
C SER A 50 6.41 4.61 -16.98
N SER A 51 7.55 4.04 -17.38
CA SER A 51 7.61 2.72 -18.02
C SER A 51 7.25 1.59 -17.04
N TYR A 52 7.72 1.67 -15.78
CA TYR A 52 7.35 0.70 -14.74
C TYR A 52 5.88 0.80 -14.33
N GLU A 53 5.34 2.00 -14.29
CA GLU A 53 3.95 2.28 -13.94
C GLU A 53 2.99 1.88 -15.08
N ALA A 54 3.38 2.11 -16.33
CA ALA A 54 2.68 1.64 -17.52
C ALA A 54 2.67 0.11 -17.61
N LEU A 55 3.81 -0.55 -17.35
CA LEU A 55 3.89 -2.01 -17.28
C LEU A 55 3.08 -2.59 -16.12
N ASN A 56 3.05 -1.93 -14.96
CA ASN A 56 2.21 -2.36 -13.84
C ASN A 56 0.72 -2.23 -14.16
N THR A 57 0.33 -1.14 -14.83
CA THR A 57 -1.05 -0.94 -15.28
C THR A 57 -1.47 -2.02 -16.28
N LEU A 58 -0.59 -2.36 -17.23
CA LEU A 58 -0.81 -3.44 -18.19
C LEU A 58 -0.97 -4.81 -17.52
N LYS A 59 -0.09 -5.14 -16.56
CA LYS A 59 -0.20 -6.39 -15.79
C LYS A 59 -1.51 -6.48 -15.01
N GLN A 60 -1.97 -5.36 -14.45
CA GLN A 60 -3.22 -5.34 -13.70
C GLN A 60 -4.44 -5.61 -14.58
N ARG A 61 -4.46 -5.08 -15.82
CA ARG A 61 -5.54 -5.35 -16.79
C ARG A 61 -5.52 -6.78 -17.32
N TYR A 62 -4.33 -7.34 -17.54
CA TYR A 62 -4.17 -8.74 -17.90
C TYR A 62 -4.68 -9.67 -16.78
N ALA A 63 -4.36 -9.37 -15.52
CA ALA A 63 -4.85 -10.13 -14.37
C ALA A 63 -6.37 -10.03 -14.18
N LYS A 64 -6.98 -8.91 -14.61
CA LYS A 64 -8.43 -8.73 -14.66
C LYS A 64 -9.09 -9.43 -15.86
N GLY A 65 -8.30 -9.94 -16.82
CA GLY A 65 -8.81 -10.54 -18.06
C GLY A 65 -9.38 -9.52 -19.06
N GLU A 66 -9.12 -8.22 -18.85
CA GLU A 66 -9.59 -7.15 -19.74
C GLU A 66 -8.81 -7.09 -21.06
N ILE A 67 -7.59 -7.65 -21.07
CA ILE A 67 -6.73 -7.73 -22.26
C ILE A 67 -6.24 -9.16 -22.44
N THR A 68 -6.07 -9.55 -23.69
CA THR A 68 -5.54 -10.86 -24.07
C THR A 68 -4.03 -10.92 -23.92
N LYS A 69 -3.46 -12.14 -23.92
CA LYS A 69 -2.01 -12.35 -23.80
C LYS A 69 -1.26 -11.73 -24.97
N GLU A 70 -1.86 -11.78 -26.16
CA GLU A 70 -1.35 -11.22 -27.40
C GLU A 70 -1.21 -9.69 -27.31
N GLU A 71 -2.25 -9.01 -26.83
CA GLU A 71 -2.25 -7.55 -26.60
C GLU A 71 -1.22 -7.13 -25.55
N PHE A 72 -1.12 -7.87 -24.45
CA PHE A 72 -0.12 -7.64 -23.41
C PHE A 72 1.32 -7.74 -23.95
N LEU A 73 1.60 -8.76 -24.78
CA LEU A 73 2.92 -8.97 -25.38
C LEU A 73 3.29 -7.89 -26.41
N SER A 74 2.30 -7.36 -27.15
CA SER A 74 2.54 -6.23 -28.07
C SER A 74 2.94 -4.98 -27.29
N MET A 75 2.11 -4.55 -26.34
CA MET A 75 2.31 -3.32 -25.58
C MET A 75 3.58 -3.37 -24.73
N LYS A 76 3.93 -4.55 -24.20
CA LYS A 76 5.19 -4.74 -23.47
C LYS A 76 6.42 -4.47 -24.35
N ARG A 77 6.43 -4.97 -25.59
CA ARG A 77 7.56 -4.77 -26.52
C ARG A 77 7.69 -3.31 -26.93
N ASP A 78 6.57 -2.63 -27.13
CA ASP A 78 6.55 -1.21 -27.48
C ASP A 78 7.07 -0.34 -26.32
N LEU A 79 6.77 -0.69 -25.07
CA LEU A 79 7.32 0.01 -23.90
C LEU A 79 8.81 -0.28 -23.66
N GLU A 80 9.27 -1.49 -23.98
CA GLU A 80 10.67 -1.87 -23.91
C GLU A 80 11.53 -1.21 -25.00
N SER A 81 10.99 -1.05 -26.22
CA SER A 81 11.67 -0.32 -27.31
C SER A 81 11.79 1.17 -27.01
N TRP A 82 10.73 1.78 -26.47
CA TRP A 82 10.71 3.20 -26.09
C TRP A 82 11.67 3.57 -24.95
N THR A 83 12.16 2.57 -24.19
CA THR A 83 13.15 2.76 -23.12
C THR A 83 14.59 2.67 -23.61
N LYS A 84 14.82 2.14 -24.83
CA LYS A 84 16.15 1.84 -25.38
C LYS A 84 16.71 2.92 -26.31
N GLU A 85 15.93 3.95 -26.61
CA GLU A 85 16.27 5.08 -27.47
C GLU A 85 16.60 6.32 -26.63
#